data_AF-A0A7W0KSX0-F1
#
_entry.id   AF-A0A7W0KSX0-F1
#
_cell.length_a   1.000
_cell.length_b   1.000
_cell.length_c   1.000
_cell.angle_alpha   90.00
_cell.angle_beta   90.00
_cell.angle_gamma   90.00
#
_symmetry.space_group_name_H-M   'P 1'
#
loop_
_entity.id
_entity.type
_entity.pdbx_description
1 polymer ?
#
loop_
_entity_poly.entity_id
_entity_poly.type
_entity_poly.pdbx_seq_one_letter_code
_entity_poly.pdbx_strand_id
1 'polypeptide(L)'
;MTLPDQALLDLAARHRIATEYWDWQGREVPVSAETLLAVLAGLGVAAGTAEAVQRALVDAELAPWRQVLPPTVVSREGWTPWVPVHVPDGTGVTVTVELED
;
A
#
# COMPACT_ATOMS: atom_id res chain seq x y z
N MET A 1 3.36 -9.53 24.38
CA MET A 1 3.45 -8.85 23.08
C MET A 1 4.48 -9.59 22.28
N THR A 2 4.04 -10.23 21.21
CA THR A 2 4.94 -10.97 20.33
C THR A 2 5.61 -10.01 19.34
N LEU A 3 6.90 -10.20 19.12
CA LEU A 3 7.61 -9.47 18.07
C LEU A 3 7.16 -10.01 16.71
N PRO A 4 6.88 -9.12 15.74
CA PRO A 4 6.50 -9.54 14.39
C PRO A 4 7.67 -10.23 13.69
N ASP A 5 7.35 -11.18 12.81
CA ASP A 5 8.32 -11.73 11.88
C ASP A 5 8.61 -10.75 10.73
N GLN A 6 9.65 -11.03 9.94
CA GLN A 6 10.06 -10.16 8.85
C GLN A 6 8.97 -10.02 7.77
N ALA A 7 8.24 -11.09 7.47
CA ALA A 7 7.20 -11.06 6.45
C ALA A 7 6.04 -10.13 6.83
N LEU A 8 5.64 -10.12 8.11
CA LEU A 8 4.64 -9.20 8.62
C LEU A 8 5.13 -7.74 8.62
N LEU A 9 6.41 -7.52 8.91
CA LEU A 9 7.04 -6.19 8.80
C LEU A 9 7.06 -5.69 7.35
N ASP A 10 7.42 -6.54 6.40
CA ASP A 10 7.46 -6.21 4.97
C ASP A 10 6.05 -5.87 4.46
N LEU A 11 5.04 -6.63 4.90
CA LEU A 11 3.64 -6.36 4.55
C LEU A 11 3.18 -5.03 5.13
N ALA A 12 3.48 -4.75 6.40
CA ALA A 12 3.18 -3.47 7.03
C ALA A 12 3.83 -2.29 6.27
N ALA A 13 5.11 -2.42 5.92
CA ALA A 13 5.84 -1.42 5.13
C ALA A 13 5.20 -1.20 3.75
N ARG A 14 4.75 -2.27 3.08
CA ARG A 14 4.08 -2.19 1.78
C ARG A 14 2.76 -1.41 1.83
N HIS A 15 2.09 -1.43 2.98
CA HIS A 15 0.89 -0.64 3.28
C HIS A 15 1.20 0.72 3.95
N ARG A 16 2.48 1.08 4.07
CA ARG A 16 2.96 2.32 4.72
C ARG A 16 2.54 2.44 6.19
N ILE A 17 2.43 1.31 6.88
CA ILE A 17 2.20 1.23 8.32
C ILE A 17 3.56 1.35 9.00
N ALA A 18 3.68 2.26 9.97
CA ALA A 18 4.88 2.38 10.79
C ALA A 18 5.01 1.15 11.72
N THR A 19 6.21 0.55 11.73
CA THR A 19 6.54 -0.62 12.56
C THR A 19 7.17 -0.23 13.90
N GLU A 20 7.47 1.05 14.08
CA GLU A 20 8.02 1.66 15.29
C GLU A 20 7.61 3.14 15.36
N TYR A 21 7.64 3.71 16.55
CA TYR A 21 7.36 5.13 16.77
C TYR A 21 8.11 5.67 17.98
N TRP A 22 8.24 6.99 18.07
CA TRP A 22 8.76 7.67 19.24
C TRP A 22 7.60 8.07 20.15
N ASP A 23 7.61 7.61 21.40
CA ASP A 23 6.65 8.02 22.40
C ASP A 23 6.90 9.47 22.89
N TRP A 24 6.00 9.98 23.72
CA TRP A 24 6.12 11.33 24.28
C TRP A 24 7.25 11.47 25.34
N GLN A 25 7.92 10.38 25.73
CA GLN A 25 9.14 10.39 26.56
C GLN A 25 10.41 10.51 25.70
N GLY A 26 10.29 10.41 24.37
CA GLY A 26 11.44 10.27 23.50
C GLY A 26 12.05 8.86 23.56
N ARG A 27 11.24 7.83 23.80
CA ARG A 27 11.66 6.43 23.65
C ARG A 27 11.14 5.88 22.33
N GLU A 28 11.99 5.14 21.64
CA GLU A 28 11.60 4.37 20.48
C GLU A 28 10.86 3.09 20.93
N VAL A 29 9.67 2.88 20.37
CA VAL A 29 8.76 1.80 20.73
C VAL A 29 8.47 0.95 19.48
N PRO A 30 8.88 -0.33 19.46
CA PRO A 30 8.48 -1.23 18.39
C PRO A 30 7.00 -1.58 18.50
N VAL A 31 6.33 -1.71 17.36
CA VAL A 31 4.92 -2.13 17.28
C VAL A 31 4.85 -3.66 17.37
N SER A 32 3.91 -4.19 18.16
CA SER A 32 3.76 -5.64 18.30
C SER A 32 3.08 -6.28 17.10
N ALA A 33 3.28 -7.58 16.93
CA ALA A 33 2.64 -8.36 15.87
C ALA A 33 1.11 -8.24 15.94
N GLU A 34 0.53 -8.28 17.14
CA GLU A 34 -0.92 -8.20 17.33
C GLU A 34 -1.49 -6.86 16.83
N THR A 35 -0.78 -5.76 17.07
CA THR A 35 -1.17 -4.43 16.57
C THR A 35 -1.07 -4.36 15.06
N LEU A 36 0.02 -4.85 14.46
CA LEU A 36 0.17 -4.86 13.00
C LEU A 36 -0.94 -5.66 12.33
N LEU A 37 -1.25 -6.85 12.86
CA LEU A 37 -2.36 -7.68 12.37
C LEU A 37 -3.71 -6.97 12.45
N ALA A 38 -3.99 -6.28 13.56
CA ALA A 38 -5.24 -5.55 13.74
C ALA A 38 -5.36 -4.36 12.77
N VAL A 39 -4.28 -3.61 12.55
CA VAL A 39 -4.26 -2.48 11.61
C VAL A 39 -4.43 -2.98 10.17
N LEU A 40 -3.70 -4.02 9.77
CA LEU A 40 -3.83 -4.64 8.45
C LEU A 40 -5.26 -5.14 8.21
N ALA A 41 -5.88 -5.80 9.19
CA ALA A 41 -7.28 -6.22 9.11
C ALA A 41 -8.24 -5.01 8.96
N GLY A 42 -7.97 -3.91 9.67
CA GLY A 42 -8.72 -2.65 9.53
C GLY A 42 -8.61 -2.02 8.13
N LEU A 43 -7.52 -2.27 7.41
CA LEU A 43 -7.33 -1.88 6.01
C LEU A 43 -7.90 -2.92 5.01
N GLY A 44 -8.54 -3.99 5.50
CA GLY A 44 -9.08 -5.07 4.67
C GLY A 44 -8.03 -6.07 4.16
N VAL A 45 -6.84 -6.12 4.77
CA VAL A 45 -5.74 -7.01 4.40
C VAL A 45 -5.74 -8.24 5.29
N ALA A 46 -5.85 -9.43 4.68
CA ALA A 46 -5.80 -10.69 5.41
C ALA A 46 -4.33 -11.06 5.75
N ALA A 47 -3.99 -11.05 7.03
CA ALA A 47 -2.63 -11.34 7.52
C ALA A 47 -2.59 -12.38 8.66
N GLY A 48 -3.69 -13.08 8.94
CA GLY A 48 -3.84 -13.95 10.11
C GLY A 48 -3.02 -15.25 10.12
N THR A 49 -2.40 -15.62 9.00
CA THR A 49 -1.48 -16.77 8.89
C THR A 49 -0.28 -16.41 8.03
N ALA A 50 0.80 -17.19 8.11
CA ALA A 50 1.99 -16.98 7.28
C ALA A 50 1.66 -17.04 5.78
N GLU A 51 0.78 -17.96 5.36
CA GLU A 51 0.33 -18.07 3.98
C GLU A 51 -0.49 -16.86 3.54
N ALA A 52 -1.32 -16.32 4.44
CA ALA A 52 -2.10 -15.11 4.18
C ALA A 52 -1.19 -13.89 4.00
N VAL A 53 -0.16 -13.74 4.83
CA VAL A 53 0.85 -12.67 4.72
C VAL A 53 1.57 -12.75 3.37
N GLN A 54 2.04 -13.94 2.99
CA GLN A 54 2.72 -14.13 1.70
C GLN A 54 1.80 -13.84 0.50
N ARG A 55 0.53 -14.25 0.58
CA ARG A 55 -0.45 -13.93 -0.45
C ARG A 55 -0.69 -12.42 -0.55
N ALA A 56 -0.87 -11.76 0.59
CA ALA A 56 -1.12 -10.33 0.66
C ALA A 56 0.06 -9.51 0.14
N LEU A 57 1.30 -9.95 0.37
CA LEU A 57 2.51 -9.34 -0.22
C LEU A 57 2.46 -9.37 -1.75
N VAL A 58 2.22 -10.55 -2.34
CA VAL A 58 2.12 -10.71 -3.80
C VAL A 58 0.97 -9.87 -4.37
N ASP A 59 -0.19 -9.87 -3.71
CA ASP A 59 -1.33 -9.08 -4.17
C ASP A 59 -1.07 -7.57 -4.08
N ALA A 60 -0.41 -7.10 -3.01
CA ALA A 60 -0.02 -5.70 -2.88
C ALA A 60 1.01 -5.27 -3.93
N GLU A 61 1.97 -6.14 -4.28
CA GLU A 61 2.94 -5.92 -5.35
C GLU A 61 2.28 -5.80 -6.72
N LEU A 62 1.31 -6.68 -7.01
CA LEU A 62 0.63 -6.73 -8.30
C LEU A 62 -0.51 -5.70 -8.43
N ALA A 63 -1.06 -5.20 -7.32
CA ALA A 63 -2.22 -4.30 -7.33
C ALA A 63 -2.04 -3.06 -8.24
N PRO A 64 -0.91 -2.32 -8.22
CA PRO A 64 -0.73 -1.18 -9.11
C PRO A 64 -0.76 -1.56 -10.59
N TRP A 65 -0.23 -2.72 -10.96
CA TRP A 65 -0.18 -3.22 -12.34
C TRP A 65 -1.54 -3.68 -12.87
N ARG A 66 -2.45 -4.08 -11.96
CA ARG A 66 -3.82 -4.48 -12.30
C ARG A 66 -4.76 -3.30 -12.49
N GLN A 67 -4.35 -2.09 -12.10
CA GLN A 67 -5.14 -0.87 -12.23
C GLN A 67 -4.84 -0.18 -13.56
N VAL A 68 -5.87 0.02 -14.39
CA VAL A 68 -5.72 0.71 -15.68
C VAL A 68 -5.30 2.15 -15.50
N LEU A 69 -5.89 2.85 -14.52
CA LEU A 69 -5.51 4.18 -14.08
C LEU A 69 -5.31 4.17 -12.55
N PRO A 70 -4.41 5.03 -12.02
CA PRO A 70 -4.33 5.22 -10.58
C PRO A 70 -5.66 5.75 -10.03
N PRO A 71 -5.98 5.52 -8.75
CA PRO A 71 -7.26 5.95 -8.17
C PRO A 71 -7.49 7.46 -8.28
N THR A 72 -6.42 8.25 -8.14
CA THR A 72 -6.45 9.71 -8.30
C THR A 72 -5.04 10.22 -8.58
N VAL A 73 -4.92 11.25 -9.41
CA VAL A 73 -3.68 12.02 -9.58
C VAL A 73 -3.95 13.45 -9.12
N VAL A 74 -3.16 13.93 -8.16
CA VAL A 74 -3.23 15.30 -7.64
C VAL A 74 -1.96 16.03 -8.06
N SER A 75 -2.11 17.20 -8.68
CA SER A 75 -1.02 18.06 -9.09
C SER A 75 -1.25 19.49 -8.60
N ARG A 76 -0.17 20.27 -8.50
CA ARG A 76 -0.25 21.71 -8.28
C ARG A 76 -0.43 22.42 -9.62
N GLU A 77 -1.00 23.61 -9.58
CA GLU A 77 -1.09 24.48 -10.76
C GLU A 77 0.32 24.73 -11.36
N GLY A 78 0.39 24.74 -12.69
CA GLY A 78 1.64 24.93 -13.44
C GLY A 78 2.55 23.70 -13.51
N TRP A 79 2.19 22.57 -12.88
CA TRP A 79 2.93 21.31 -12.98
C TRP A 79 2.28 20.35 -13.98
N THR A 80 3.13 19.61 -14.71
CA THR A 80 2.71 18.55 -15.64
C THR A 80 2.91 17.18 -14.98
N PRO A 81 1.88 16.56 -14.39
CA PRO A 81 2.01 15.25 -13.76
C PRO A 81 2.12 14.15 -14.82
N TRP A 82 2.83 13.06 -14.49
CA TRP A 82 2.73 11.81 -15.22
C TRP A 82 1.53 11.01 -14.72
N VAL A 83 0.68 10.54 -15.64
CA VAL A 83 -0.43 9.64 -15.33
C VAL A 83 -0.07 8.24 -15.84
N PRO A 84 0.29 7.29 -14.97
CA PRO A 84 0.56 5.93 -15.40
C PRO A 84 -0.71 5.26 -15.92
N VAL A 85 -0.59 4.53 -17.01
CA VAL A 85 -1.69 3.76 -17.62
C VAL A 85 -1.21 2.34 -17.82
N HIS A 86 -1.90 1.36 -17.24
CA HIS A 86 -1.57 -0.05 -17.42
C HIS A 86 -2.65 -0.75 -18.24
N VAL A 87 -2.23 -1.39 -19.33
CA VAL A 87 -3.10 -2.23 -20.15
C VAL A 87 -2.38 -3.54 -20.46
N PRO A 88 -3.10 -4.63 -20.75
CA PRO A 88 -2.47 -5.84 -21.25
C PRO A 88 -1.62 -5.51 -22.47
N ASP A 89 -0.48 -6.19 -22.60
CA ASP A 89 0.43 -6.00 -23.72
C ASP A 89 -0.30 -6.15 -25.07
N GLY A 90 0.03 -5.27 -26.02
CA GLY A 90 -0.63 -5.20 -27.33
C GLY A 90 -2.00 -4.53 -27.35
N THR A 91 -2.54 -4.08 -26.22
CA THR A 91 -3.82 -3.35 -26.17
C THR A 91 -3.59 -1.87 -26.51
N GLY A 92 -4.34 -1.34 -27.49
CA GLY A 92 -4.37 0.09 -27.76
C GLY A 92 -5.13 0.86 -26.68
N VAL A 93 -4.67 2.06 -26.33
CA VAL A 93 -5.32 2.91 -25.31
C VAL A 93 -5.45 4.34 -25.80
N THR A 94 -6.63 4.94 -25.55
CA THR A 94 -6.90 6.36 -25.74
C THR A 94 -7.22 6.96 -24.38
N VAL A 95 -6.55 8.07 -24.04
CA VAL A 95 -6.75 8.77 -22.78
C VAL A 95 -7.23 10.18 -23.07
N THR A 96 -8.33 10.57 -22.46
CA THR A 96 -8.87 11.93 -22.51
C THR A 96 -9.03 12.45 -21.09
N VAL A 97 -8.92 13.77 -20.93
CA VAL A 97 -9.22 14.46 -19.67
C VAL A 97 -10.44 15.32 -19.93
N GLU A 98 -11.49 15.11 -19.13
CA GLU A 98 -12.67 15.97 -19.07
C GLU A 98 -12.48 16.93 -17.91
N LEU A 99 -12.64 18.23 -18.18
CA LEU A 99 -12.58 19.27 -17.16
C LEU A 99 -13.95 19.41 -16.51
N GLU A 100 -14.03 20.14 -15.40
CA GLU A 100 -15.26 20.23 -14.59
C GLU A 100 -16.42 21.02 -15.23
N ASP A 101 -16.13 21.79 -16.28
CA ASP A 101 -17.03 22.76 -16.92
C ASP A 101 -18.18 22.14 -17.75
#